data_AF-A0A428VVU8-F1
#
_entry.id   AF-A0A428VVU8-F1
#
_cell.length_a   1.000
_cell.length_b   1.000
_cell.length_c   1.000
_cell.angle_alpha   90.00
_cell.angle_beta   90.00
_cell.angle_gamma   90.00
#
_symmetry.space_group_name_H-M   'P 1'
#
loop_
_entity.id
_entity.type
_entity.pdbx_description
1 polymer ?
#
loop_
_entity_poly.entity_id
_entity_poly.type
_entity_poly.pdbx_seq_one_letter_code
_entity_poly.pdbx_strand_id
1 'polypeptide(L)'
;MPSGQVSIWIPLGVAVLGIVGVVIGNVVNNRSQNKRLLIQALDDERKTLHADKMRIFASFIEVFHEWAEVLHHAVDKLISEDEPPSSDVAAQLKHLGERIRPRAAQLYLVASRDLRDKCDGIMWLYRDTITDLCADAPSVTSVGKVTAEDVPLDAYYELLSHMRAELSIDPKSAAAQWDNYG
;
A
#
# COMPACT_ATOMS: atom_id res chain seq x y z
N MET A 1 10.69 -77.00 43.88
CA MET A 1 10.21 -76.06 42.85
C MET A 1 10.54 -74.66 43.32
N PRO A 2 11.54 -73.95 42.77
CA PRO A 2 11.81 -72.59 43.20
C PRO A 2 10.75 -71.67 42.59
N SER A 3 9.97 -71.03 43.45
CA SER A 3 9.07 -69.94 43.10
C SER A 3 9.89 -68.78 42.55
N GLY A 4 9.71 -68.47 41.26
CA GLY A 4 10.36 -67.35 40.60
C GLY A 4 9.96 -66.04 41.27
N GLN A 5 10.86 -65.48 42.07
CA GLN A 5 10.70 -64.18 42.71
C GLN A 5 10.84 -63.11 41.63
N VAL A 6 9.71 -62.66 41.08
CA VAL A 6 9.69 -61.62 40.05
C VAL A 6 10.07 -60.29 40.71
N SER A 7 11.19 -59.71 40.28
CA SER A 7 11.75 -58.48 40.83
C SER A 7 10.76 -57.32 40.71
N ILE A 8 10.34 -56.76 41.86
CA ILE A 8 9.47 -55.57 42.00
C ILE A 8 10.02 -54.34 41.25
N TRP A 9 11.31 -54.35 40.89
CA TRP A 9 11.96 -53.28 40.14
C TRP A 9 11.51 -53.18 38.68
N ILE A 10 11.04 -54.28 38.07
CA ILE A 10 10.64 -54.27 36.65
C ILE A 10 9.38 -53.42 36.42
N PRO A 11 8.27 -53.60 37.17
CA PRO A 11 7.09 -52.74 37.04
C PRO A 11 7.38 -51.26 37.31
N LEU A 12 8.24 -50.98 38.30
CA LEU A 12 8.61 -49.61 38.66
C LEU A 12 9.39 -48.93 37.53
N GLY A 13 10.35 -49.63 36.91
CA GLY A 13 11.10 -49.10 35.77
C GLY A 13 10.22 -48.79 34.56
N VAL A 14 9.25 -49.66 34.26
CA VAL A 14 8.29 -49.46 33.16
C VAL A 14 7.37 -48.26 33.44
N ALA A 15 6.90 -48.09 34.69
CA ALA A 15 6.08 -46.96 35.07
C ALA A 15 6.81 -45.61 34.91
N VAL A 16 8.08 -45.54 35.32
CA VAL A 16 8.91 -44.32 35.18
C VAL A 16 9.16 -44.01 33.70
N LEU A 17 9.49 -45.02 32.88
CA LEU A 17 9.67 -44.84 31.43
C LEU A 17 8.39 -44.35 30.75
N GLY A 18 7.22 -44.86 31.16
CA GLY A 18 5.93 -44.41 30.66
C GLY A 18 5.68 -42.92 30.93
N ILE A 19 5.96 -42.45 32.15
CA ILE A 19 5.81 -41.03 32.52
C ILE A 19 6.74 -40.15 31.69
N VAL A 20 8.01 -40.55 31.55
CA VAL A 20 9.00 -39.80 30.75
C VAL A 20 8.55 -39.69 29.28
N GLY A 21 8.02 -40.77 28.71
CA GLY A 21 7.49 -40.77 27.34
C GLY A 21 6.34 -39.78 27.15
N VAL A 22 5.40 -39.71 28.09
CA VAL A 22 4.26 -38.77 28.06
C VAL A 22 4.74 -37.32 28.18
N VAL A 23 5.67 -37.04 29.09
CA VAL A 23 6.21 -35.67 29.28
C VAL A 23 6.95 -35.20 28.02
N ILE A 24 7.81 -36.04 27.44
CA ILE A 24 8.53 -35.71 26.20
C ILE A 24 7.55 -35.50 25.04
N GLY A 25 6.55 -36.38 24.91
CA GLY A 25 5.50 -36.24 23.90
C GLY A 25 4.73 -34.92 24.01
N ASN A 26 4.34 -34.52 25.22
CA ASN A 26 3.66 -33.25 25.47
C ASN A 26 4.54 -32.03 25.17
N VAL A 27 5.83 -32.07 25.52
CA VAL A 27 6.77 -30.97 25.21
C VAL A 27 6.94 -30.79 23.71
N VAL A 28 7.11 -31.88 22.96
CA VAL A 28 7.23 -31.84 21.49
C VAL A 28 5.94 -31.34 20.85
N ASN A 29 4.78 -31.80 21.34
CA ASN A 29 3.48 -31.36 20.83
C ASN A 29 3.25 -29.86 21.08
N ASN A 30 3.54 -29.36 22.28
CA ASN A 30 3.43 -27.93 22.60
C ASN A 30 4.38 -27.07 21.76
N ARG A 31 5.60 -27.55 21.50
CA ARG A 31 6.55 -26.83 20.65
C ARG A 31 6.10 -26.76 19.20
N SER A 32 5.45 -27.82 18.69
CA SER A 32 4.85 -27.84 17.36
C SER A 32 3.67 -26.87 17.24
N GLN A 33 2.77 -26.88 18.23
CA GLN A 33 1.64 -25.95 18.27
C GLN A 33 2.09 -24.49 18.36
N ASN A 34 3.05 -24.17 19.22
CA ASN A 34 3.59 -22.81 19.33
C ASN A 34 4.19 -22.30 18.02
N LYS A 35 4.87 -23.16 17.26
CA LYS A 35 5.37 -22.78 15.92
C LYS A 35 4.24 -22.47 14.95
N ARG A 36 3.16 -23.27 14.96
CA ARG A 36 1.98 -23.04 14.10
C ARG A 36 1.29 -21.72 14.45
N LEU A 37 1.09 -21.46 15.74
CA LEU A 37 0.50 -20.21 16.22
C LEU A 37 1.35 -18.98 15.86
N LEU A 38 2.68 -19.09 15.97
CA LEU A 38 3.58 -18.01 15.57
C LEU A 38 3.50 -17.73 14.06
N ILE A 39 3.47 -18.78 13.22
CA ILE A 39 3.34 -18.63 11.77
C ILE A 39 1.99 -18.00 11.42
N GLN A 40 0.90 -18.42 12.07
CA GLN A 40 -0.42 -17.82 11.88
C GLN A 40 -0.44 -16.35 12.30
N ALA A 41 0.11 -16.01 13.46
CA ALA A 41 0.19 -14.62 13.92
C ALA A 41 0.98 -13.72 12.96
N LEU A 42 2.11 -14.21 12.42
CA LEU A 42 2.89 -13.49 11.42
C LEU A 42 2.14 -13.35 10.08
N ASP A 43 1.37 -14.35 9.68
CA ASP A 43 0.54 -14.29 8.48
C ASP A 43 -0.63 -13.30 8.64
N ASP A 44 -1.26 -13.31 9.81
CA ASP A 44 -2.33 -12.36 10.15
C ASP A 44 -1.79 -10.93 10.22
N GLU A 45 -0.62 -10.71 10.83
CA GLU A 45 0.06 -9.40 10.86
C GLU A 45 0.43 -8.92 9.45
N ARG A 46 0.87 -9.82 8.57
CA ARG A 46 1.12 -9.48 7.16
C ARG A 46 -0.15 -9.07 6.44
N LYS A 47 -1.26 -9.77 6.67
CA LYS A 47 -2.56 -9.46 6.07
C LYS A 47 -3.10 -8.13 6.57
N THR A 48 -3.00 -7.84 7.86
CA THR A 48 -3.45 -6.55 8.42
C THR A 48 -2.60 -5.40 7.87
N LEU A 49 -1.28 -5.55 7.84
CA LEU A 49 -0.38 -4.56 7.24
C LEU A 49 -0.68 -4.33 5.76
N HIS A 50 -0.93 -5.40 5.00
CA HIS A 50 -1.29 -5.29 3.59
C HIS A 50 -2.63 -4.57 3.40
N ALA A 51 -3.65 -4.89 4.21
CA ALA A 51 -4.95 -4.22 4.17
C ALA A 51 -4.84 -2.74 4.55
N ASP A 52 -4.04 -2.39 5.55
CA ASP A 52 -3.79 -0.99 5.93
C ASP A 52 -3.05 -0.21 4.83
N LYS A 53 -2.05 -0.82 4.19
CA LYS A 53 -1.37 -0.24 3.03
C LYS A 53 -2.36 0.04 1.90
N MET A 54 -3.20 -0.94 1.56
CA MET A 54 -4.22 -0.80 0.52
C MET A 54 -5.17 0.37 0.84
N ARG A 55 -5.64 0.47 2.08
CA ARG A 55 -6.54 1.57 2.53
C ARG A 55 -5.85 2.94 2.43
N ILE A 56 -4.60 3.04 2.85
CA ILE A 56 -3.83 4.29 2.77
C ILE A 56 -3.65 4.70 1.29
N PHE A 57 -3.24 3.74 0.44
CA PHE A 57 -3.01 3.99 -0.99
C PHE A 57 -4.30 4.39 -1.69
N ALA A 58 -5.40 3.66 -1.47
CA ALA A 58 -6.71 3.99 -2.04
C ALA A 58 -7.14 5.41 -1.67
N SER A 59 -7.01 5.78 -0.40
CA SER A 59 -7.44 7.09 0.07
C SER A 59 -6.50 8.23 -0.38
N PHE A 60 -5.24 7.95 -0.69
CA PHE A 60 -4.36 8.89 -1.38
C PHE A 60 -4.77 9.04 -2.85
N ILE A 61 -4.94 7.92 -3.56
CA ILE A 61 -5.28 7.89 -4.99
C ILE A 61 -6.60 8.63 -5.24
N GLU A 62 -7.60 8.47 -4.38
CA GLU A 62 -8.89 9.16 -4.50
C GLU A 62 -8.72 10.68 -4.59
N VAL A 63 -7.98 11.28 -3.64
CA VAL A 63 -7.76 12.73 -3.61
C VAL A 63 -6.80 13.16 -4.72
N PHE A 64 -5.78 12.35 -5.01
CA PHE A 64 -4.81 12.63 -6.06
C PHE A 64 -5.47 12.63 -7.44
N HIS A 65 -6.39 11.70 -7.70
CA HIS A 65 -7.14 11.60 -8.94
C HIS A 65 -8.04 12.82 -9.14
N GLU A 66 -8.82 13.21 -8.11
CA GLU A 66 -9.64 14.42 -8.15
C GLU A 66 -8.78 15.66 -8.45
N TRP A 67 -7.58 15.73 -7.86
CA TRP A 67 -6.64 16.81 -8.11
C TRP A 67 -6.10 16.82 -9.54
N ALA A 68 -5.78 15.64 -10.09
CA ALA A 68 -5.32 15.47 -11.46
C ALA A 68 -6.37 15.84 -12.50
N GLU A 69 -7.63 15.45 -12.31
CA GLU A 69 -8.72 15.79 -13.23
C GLU A 69 -8.97 17.30 -13.29
N VAL A 70 -9.07 17.95 -12.13
CA VAL A 70 -9.29 19.40 -12.08
C VAL A 70 -8.11 20.15 -12.69
N LEU A 71 -6.88 19.69 -12.44
CA LEU A 71 -5.68 20.30 -13.00
C LEU A 71 -5.63 20.13 -14.52
N HIS A 72 -5.89 18.92 -15.02
CA HIS A 72 -5.92 18.63 -16.45
C HIS A 72 -6.98 19.46 -17.17
N HIS A 73 -8.19 19.54 -16.63
CA HIS A 73 -9.26 20.38 -17.18
C HIS A 73 -8.90 21.88 -17.21
N ALA A 74 -8.20 22.36 -16.17
CA ALA A 74 -7.73 23.74 -16.11
C ALA A 74 -6.64 24.03 -17.16
N VAL A 75 -5.71 23.09 -17.34
CA VAL A 75 -4.65 23.18 -18.35
C VAL A 75 -5.23 23.10 -19.77
N ASP A 76 -6.16 22.19 -20.01
CA ASP A 76 -6.81 22.01 -21.32
C ASP A 76 -7.56 23.27 -21.74
N LYS A 77 -8.33 23.89 -20.85
CA LYS A 77 -8.99 25.19 -21.09
C LYS A 77 -8.00 26.30 -21.40
N LEU A 78 -6.91 26.40 -20.65
CA LEU A 78 -5.90 27.42 -20.91
C LEU A 78 -5.25 27.23 -22.29
N ILE A 79 -4.96 25.99 -22.69
CA ILE A 79 -4.30 25.70 -23.98
C ILE A 79 -5.27 25.87 -25.15
N SER A 80 -6.48 25.33 -25.05
CA SER A 80 -7.44 25.26 -26.15
C SER A 80 -8.25 26.53 -26.33
N GLU A 81 -8.60 27.21 -25.24
CA GLU A 81 -9.48 28.38 -25.22
C GLU A 81 -8.73 29.70 -24.90
N ASP A 82 -7.45 29.65 -24.54
CA ASP A 82 -6.66 30.79 -24.01
C ASP A 82 -7.35 31.42 -22.78
N GLU A 83 -8.14 30.62 -22.06
CA GLU A 83 -8.91 31.06 -20.89
C GLU A 83 -8.14 30.71 -19.61
N PRO A 84 -7.74 31.70 -18.78
CA PRO A 84 -7.15 31.41 -17.48
C PRO A 84 -8.16 30.70 -16.58
N PRO A 85 -7.71 29.82 -15.66
CA PRO A 85 -8.61 29.13 -14.74
C PRO A 85 -9.40 30.13 -13.91
N SER A 86 -10.69 29.86 -13.73
CA SER A 86 -11.55 30.68 -12.88
C SER A 86 -11.07 30.67 -11.43
N SER A 87 -11.47 31.69 -10.66
CA SER A 87 -11.16 31.77 -9.22
C SER A 87 -11.64 30.53 -8.45
N ASP A 88 -12.74 29.94 -8.89
CA ASP A 88 -13.33 28.75 -8.26
C ASP A 88 -12.48 27.50 -8.51
N VAL A 89 -11.96 27.33 -9.74
CA VAL A 89 -11.04 26.24 -10.09
C VAL A 89 -9.73 26.38 -9.32
N ALA A 90 -9.17 27.59 -9.22
CA ALA A 90 -7.97 27.85 -8.44
C ALA A 90 -8.18 27.54 -6.94
N ALA A 91 -9.33 27.94 -6.38
CA ALA A 91 -9.69 27.62 -4.99
C ALA A 91 -9.85 26.11 -4.77
N GLN A 92 -10.47 25.41 -5.72
CA GLN A 92 -10.63 23.95 -5.68
C GLN A 92 -9.27 23.23 -5.72
N LEU A 93 -8.37 23.61 -6.63
CA LEU A 93 -7.01 23.04 -6.73
C LEU A 93 -6.23 23.23 -5.44
N LYS A 94 -6.34 24.40 -4.81
CA LYS A 94 -5.70 24.67 -3.51
C LYS A 94 -6.30 23.80 -2.40
N HIS A 95 -7.62 23.69 -2.34
CA HIS A 95 -8.30 22.86 -1.35
C HIS A 95 -7.91 21.37 -1.47
N LEU A 96 -7.80 20.85 -2.69
CA LEU A 96 -7.32 19.49 -2.94
C LEU A 96 -5.85 19.32 -2.52
N GLY A 97 -5.00 20.31 -2.78
CA GLY A 97 -3.62 20.37 -2.28
C GLY A 97 -3.52 20.31 -0.74
N GLU A 98 -4.49 20.89 -0.01
CA GLU A 98 -4.56 20.80 1.45
C GLU A 98 -5.04 19.42 1.93
N ARG A 99 -6.02 18.83 1.23
CA ARG A 99 -6.53 17.47 1.52
C ARG A 99 -5.51 16.38 1.26
N ILE A 100 -4.66 16.54 0.25
CA ILE A 100 -3.72 15.50 -0.16
C ILE A 100 -2.51 15.40 0.75
N ARG A 101 -2.05 16.53 1.33
CA ARG A 101 -0.89 16.56 2.23
C ARG A 101 -0.95 15.56 3.39
N PRO A 102 -2.04 15.48 4.19
CA PRO A 102 -2.13 14.47 5.25
C PRO A 102 -2.16 13.04 4.72
N ARG A 103 -2.70 12.81 3.52
CA ARG A 103 -2.73 11.47 2.88
C ARG A 103 -1.34 11.07 2.35
N ALA A 104 -0.60 12.01 1.77
CA ALA A 104 0.80 11.82 1.38
C ALA A 104 1.66 11.48 2.60
N ALA A 105 1.47 12.18 3.72
CA ALA A 105 2.18 11.87 4.96
C ALA A 105 1.91 10.43 5.46
N GLN A 106 0.66 9.96 5.39
CA GLN A 106 0.33 8.57 5.72
C GLN A 106 0.97 7.58 4.75
N LEU A 107 0.97 7.90 3.46
CA LEU A 107 1.63 7.09 2.43
C LEU A 107 3.14 6.97 2.73
N TYR A 108 3.80 8.05 3.15
CA TYR A 108 5.25 8.06 3.41
C TYR A 108 5.68 7.20 4.60
N LEU A 109 4.76 6.85 5.49
CA LEU A 109 5.03 5.95 6.60
C LEU A 109 5.07 4.48 6.16
N VAL A 110 4.35 4.12 5.10
CA VAL A 110 4.15 2.72 4.70
C VAL A 110 4.74 2.38 3.34
N ALA A 111 5.01 3.39 2.51
CA ALA A 111 5.54 3.26 1.16
C ALA A 111 7.05 2.99 1.14
N SER A 112 7.50 2.33 0.08
CA SER A 112 8.91 2.17 -0.25
C SER A 112 9.57 3.52 -0.51
N ARG A 113 10.91 3.57 -0.43
CA ARG A 113 11.66 4.79 -0.77
C ARG A 113 11.39 5.24 -2.22
N ASP A 114 11.38 4.30 -3.16
CA ASP A 114 11.15 4.59 -4.58
C ASP A 114 9.78 5.23 -4.82
N LEU A 115 8.72 4.66 -4.24
CA LEU A 115 7.37 5.23 -4.37
C LEU A 115 7.26 6.61 -3.71
N ARG A 116 7.96 6.85 -2.60
CA ARG A 116 8.01 8.18 -1.97
C ARG A 116 8.68 9.21 -2.87
N ASP A 117 9.84 8.88 -3.42
CA ASP A 117 10.57 9.78 -4.33
C ASP A 117 9.73 10.12 -5.58
N LYS A 118 8.99 9.14 -6.12
CA LYS A 118 8.04 9.35 -7.23
C LYS A 118 6.86 10.24 -6.82
N CYS A 119 6.25 9.96 -5.67
CA CYS A 119 5.15 10.76 -5.14
C CYS A 119 5.57 12.22 -4.91
N ASP A 120 6.74 12.45 -4.31
CA ASP A 120 7.29 13.80 -4.10
C ASP A 120 7.50 14.53 -5.43
N GLY A 121 8.09 13.86 -6.44
CA GLY A 121 8.32 14.45 -7.76
C GLY A 121 7.03 14.92 -8.43
N ILE A 122 5.98 14.10 -8.37
CA ILE A 122 4.69 14.43 -8.98
C ILE A 122 3.95 15.51 -8.18
N MET A 123 3.96 15.42 -6.85
CA MET A 123 3.40 16.45 -5.97
C MET A 123 4.05 17.82 -6.23
N TRP A 124 5.36 17.83 -6.49
CA TRP A 124 6.10 19.04 -6.85
C TRP A 124 5.68 19.57 -8.22
N LEU A 125 5.65 18.70 -9.24
CA LEU A 125 5.18 19.05 -10.60
C LEU A 125 3.78 19.69 -10.56
N TYR A 126 2.84 19.09 -9.84
CA TYR A 126 1.47 19.59 -9.75
C TYR A 126 1.40 20.93 -9.03
N ARG A 127 2.14 21.09 -7.93
CA ARG A 127 2.20 22.35 -7.19
C ARG A 127 2.75 23.48 -8.04
N ASP A 128 3.81 23.23 -8.79
CA ASP A 128 4.42 24.23 -9.66
C ASP A 128 3.46 24.58 -10.79
N THR A 129 2.82 23.58 -11.41
CA THR A 129 1.79 23.79 -12.44
C THR A 129 0.65 24.67 -11.93
N ILE A 130 0.15 24.42 -10.71
CA ILE A 130 -0.90 25.25 -10.10
C ILE A 130 -0.42 26.67 -9.84
N THR A 131 0.83 26.82 -9.39
CA THR A 131 1.42 28.14 -9.11
C THR A 131 1.52 28.96 -10.40
N ASP A 132 1.94 28.32 -11.49
CA ASP A 132 2.04 28.95 -12.81
C ASP A 132 0.66 29.27 -13.40
N LEU A 133 -0.32 28.36 -13.25
CA LEU A 133 -1.70 28.57 -13.67
C LEU A 133 -2.41 29.71 -12.94
N CYS A 134 -2.06 29.92 -11.66
CA CYS A 134 -2.67 30.95 -10.82
C CYS A 134 -1.93 32.30 -10.87
N ALA A 135 -0.87 32.42 -11.66
CA ALA A 135 -0.11 33.66 -11.79
C ALA A 135 -0.85 34.69 -12.68
N ASP A 136 -0.64 35.98 -12.43
CA ASP A 136 -1.26 37.10 -13.20
C ASP A 136 -0.89 37.08 -14.70
N ALA A 137 0.20 36.40 -15.05
CA ALA A 137 0.62 36.11 -16.42
C ALA A 137 1.08 34.64 -16.48
N PRO A 138 0.16 33.69 -16.77
CA PRO A 138 0.51 32.29 -16.82
C PRO A 138 1.52 32.05 -17.93
N SER A 139 2.74 31.68 -17.56
CA SER A 139 3.78 31.34 -18.52
C SER A 139 3.74 29.83 -18.72
N VAL A 140 3.30 29.37 -19.89
CA VAL A 140 3.39 27.93 -20.27
C VAL A 140 4.87 27.49 -20.42
N THR A 141 5.82 28.41 -20.29
CA THR A 141 7.25 28.25 -20.56
C THR A 141 8.03 27.39 -19.56
N SER A 142 7.53 27.12 -18.36
CA SER A 142 8.18 26.24 -17.37
C SER A 142 7.87 24.75 -17.59
N VAL A 143 6.80 24.43 -18.33
CA VAL A 143 6.47 23.07 -18.80
C VAL A 143 7.25 22.83 -20.10
N GLY A 144 8.56 22.70 -19.98
CA GLY A 144 9.48 22.73 -21.11
C GLY A 144 9.18 21.68 -22.18
N LYS A 145 8.89 22.12 -23.42
CA LYS A 145 9.06 21.39 -24.70
C LYS A 145 8.48 19.97 -24.84
N VAL A 146 7.72 19.49 -23.86
CA VAL A 146 6.88 18.30 -23.91
C VAL A 146 5.47 18.83 -23.76
N THR A 147 4.61 18.55 -24.72
CA THR A 147 3.24 19.05 -24.79
C THR A 147 2.55 18.90 -23.44
N ALA A 148 2.15 20.02 -22.84
CA ALA A 148 1.56 20.11 -21.51
C ALA A 148 0.24 19.33 -21.35
N GLU A 149 -0.32 18.83 -22.46
CA GLU A 149 -1.54 18.01 -22.52
C GLU A 149 -1.38 16.66 -21.79
N ASP A 150 -0.20 16.01 -21.85
CA ASP A 150 -0.07 14.61 -21.39
C ASP A 150 0.75 14.44 -20.10
N VAL A 151 1.63 15.38 -19.76
CA VAL A 151 2.61 15.21 -18.67
C VAL A 151 1.96 14.98 -17.28
N PRO A 152 0.90 15.69 -16.87
CA PRO A 152 0.27 15.46 -15.57
C PRO A 152 -0.44 14.10 -15.51
N LEU A 153 -1.11 13.72 -16.59
CA LEU A 153 -1.92 12.50 -16.65
C LEU A 153 -1.03 11.24 -16.76
N ASP A 154 0.02 11.29 -17.57
CA ASP A 154 1.01 10.22 -17.66
C ASP A 154 1.73 10.00 -16.34
N ALA A 155 2.14 11.09 -15.67
CA ALA A 155 2.76 11.02 -14.35
C ALA A 155 1.82 10.37 -13.32
N TYR A 156 0.52 10.69 -13.37
CA TYR A 156 -0.49 10.03 -12.54
C TYR A 156 -0.58 8.52 -12.79
N TYR A 157 -0.67 8.09 -14.05
CA TYR A 157 -0.73 6.66 -14.38
C TYR A 157 0.57 5.92 -14.06
N GLU A 158 1.72 6.57 -14.21
CA GLU A 158 3.01 6.05 -13.78
C GLU A 158 2.98 5.80 -12.26
N LEU A 159 2.52 6.77 -11.47
CA LEU A 159 2.38 6.62 -10.01
C LEU A 159 1.46 5.46 -9.64
N LEU A 160 0.31 5.33 -10.30
CA LEU A 160 -0.60 4.20 -10.10
C LEU A 160 0.07 2.86 -10.38
N SER A 161 0.88 2.78 -11.45
CA SER A 161 1.64 1.59 -11.79
C SER A 161 2.63 1.22 -10.67
N HIS A 162 3.38 2.19 -10.15
CA HIS A 162 4.29 1.97 -9.02
C HIS A 162 3.55 1.53 -7.74
N MET A 163 2.39 2.12 -7.45
CA MET A 163 1.57 1.70 -6.29
C MET A 163 1.06 0.26 -6.44
N ARG A 164 0.63 -0.14 -7.64
CA ARG A 164 0.20 -1.52 -7.93
C ARG A 164 1.36 -2.50 -7.78
N ALA A 165 2.53 -2.16 -8.31
CA ALA A 165 3.73 -2.96 -8.18
C ALA A 165 4.13 -3.15 -6.71
N GLU A 166 4.06 -2.09 -5.89
CA GLU A 166 4.37 -2.16 -4.46
C GLU A 166 3.37 -3.04 -3.69
N LEU A 167 2.10 -3.01 -4.07
CA LEU A 167 1.07 -3.90 -3.51
C LEU A 167 1.14 -5.32 -4.08
N SER A 168 2.06 -5.62 -5.00
CA SER A 168 2.14 -6.90 -5.71
C SER A 168 0.82 -7.29 -6.39
N ILE A 169 0.06 -6.30 -6.85
CA ILE A 169 -1.19 -6.50 -7.58
C ILE A 169 -0.82 -6.72 -9.04
N ASP A 170 -0.92 -7.96 -9.51
CA ASP A 170 -0.74 -8.25 -10.94
C ASP A 170 -1.89 -7.60 -11.73
N PRO A 171 -1.62 -6.71 -12.70
CA PRO A 171 -2.66 -6.07 -13.50
C PRO A 171 -3.59 -7.08 -14.19
N LYS A 172 -3.10 -8.29 -14.54
CA LYS A 172 -3.93 -9.35 -15.12
C LYS A 172 -4.89 -9.99 -14.11
N SER A 173 -4.47 -10.08 -12.84
CA SER A 173 -5.30 -10.64 -11.77
C SER A 173 -6.44 -9.71 -11.36
N ALA A 174 -6.23 -8.40 -11.42
CA ALA A 174 -7.25 -7.41 -11.13
C ALA A 174 -8.36 -7.40 -12.19
N ALA A 175 -8.01 -7.49 -13.48
CA ALA A 175 -8.99 -7.57 -14.56
C ALA A 175 -9.92 -8.80 -14.43
N ALA A 176 -9.36 -9.97 -14.09
CA ALA A 176 -10.13 -11.19 -13.90
C ALA A 176 -11.06 -11.17 -12.66
N GLN A 177 -10.76 -10.34 -11.65
CA GLN A 177 -11.66 -10.16 -10.50
C GLN A 177 -12.89 -9.32 -10.86
N TRP A 178 -12.76 -8.33 -11.74
CA TRP A 178 -13.86 -7.44 -12.12
C TRP A 178 -14.89 -8.13 -13.04
N ASP A 179 -14.43 -9.01 -13.94
CA ASP A 179 -15.33 -9.82 -14.79
C ASP A 179 -16.21 -10.81 -14.01
N ASN A 180 -15.87 -11.11 -12.75
CA ASN A 180 -16.70 -11.97 -11.88
C ASN A 180 -17.77 -11.20 -11.09
N TYR A 181 -17.79 -9.86 -11.17
CA TYR A 181 -18.78 -9.00 -10.51
C TYR A 181 -19.69 -8.23 -11.48
N GLY A 182 -19.53 -8.41 -12.79
CA GLY A 182 -20.43 -7.91 -13.85
C GLY A 182 -21.34 -9.01 -14.39
#